data_AF-W7IXS8-F1
#
_entry.id   AF-W7IXS8-F1
#
_cell.length_a   1.000
_cell.length_b   1.000
_cell.length_c   1.000
_cell.angle_alpha   90.00
_cell.angle_beta   90.00
_cell.angle_gamma   90.00
#
_symmetry.space_group_name_H-M   'P 1'
#
loop_
_entity.id
_entity.type
_entity.pdbx_description
1 polymer ?
#
loop_
_entity_poly.entity_id
_entity_poly.type
_entity_poly.pdbx_seq_one_letter_code
_entity_poly.pdbx_strand_id
1 'polypeptide(L)'
;MVLLPDLARSWTGGRRVERVAYAVGAVLLLAGVVHFGVFLVDGGPWEGPVSWRKPTTFGLSFGLTLITVTWVSARVRMGDRARRTAVGLLTAASVVEVALISAQAWRRVPSHFNSTSGADRAISLTLAAGGAAIVVSAAVLLVAAFRKDAVDAPDMRLAVRAGLVLFVVALAVGAAMIARGTIAVRSGDPGHTTAGVLKLAHAVAMHAILVLPALSWLLAFTRWTPLARLRVVQLALVGHLVLTVVVGVESAVGVNPLEAPAVADVGAGLGLFLLGVAVLLACYGVRRFPRRDI
;
A
#
# COMPACT_ATOMS: atom_id res chain seq x y z
N MET A 1 21.25 5.18 -16.64
CA MET A 1 21.00 3.87 -17.28
C MET A 1 21.08 2.68 -16.32
N VAL A 2 21.25 2.88 -15.00
CA VAL A 2 21.57 1.79 -14.04
C VAL A 2 20.34 1.24 -13.27
N LEU A 3 19.21 1.97 -13.26
CA LEU A 3 18.00 1.61 -12.51
C LEU A 3 17.34 0.32 -13.04
N LEU A 4 17.22 0.18 -14.37
CA LEU A 4 16.56 -0.96 -15.02
C LEU A 4 17.30 -2.29 -14.80
N PRO A 5 18.65 -2.36 -14.94
CA PRO A 5 19.40 -3.55 -14.58
C PRO A 5 19.22 -4.01 -13.12
N ASP A 6 19.11 -3.08 -12.16
CA ASP A 6 18.91 -3.44 -10.75
C ASP A 6 17.53 -4.08 -10.50
N LEU A 7 16.49 -3.52 -11.11
CA LEU A 7 15.15 -4.12 -11.08
C LEU A 7 15.13 -5.47 -11.80
N ALA A 8 15.82 -5.60 -12.94
CA ALA A 8 15.94 -6.88 -13.63
C ALA A 8 16.64 -7.95 -12.77
N ARG A 9 17.66 -7.56 -12.00
CA ARG A 9 18.33 -8.44 -11.03
C ARG A 9 17.40 -8.95 -9.93
N SER A 10 16.45 -8.13 -9.46
CA SER A 10 15.44 -8.60 -8.49
C SER A 10 14.52 -9.68 -9.05
N TRP A 11 14.31 -9.72 -10.37
CA TRP A 11 13.55 -10.78 -11.03
C TRP A 11 14.41 -12.03 -11.29
N THR A 12 15.60 -11.87 -11.90
CA THR A 12 16.44 -13.00 -12.32
C THR A 12 17.12 -13.71 -11.15
N GLY A 13 17.53 -12.96 -10.12
CA GLY A 13 18.13 -13.49 -8.89
C GLY A 13 17.12 -13.78 -7.78
N GLY A 14 15.84 -13.43 -7.97
CA GLY A 14 14.80 -13.58 -6.96
C GLY A 14 14.42 -15.04 -6.71
N ARG A 15 13.96 -15.34 -5.50
CA ARG A 15 13.47 -16.68 -5.12
C ARG A 15 12.17 -16.99 -5.87
N ARG A 16 11.82 -18.28 -6.01
CA ARG A 16 10.59 -18.70 -6.71
C ARG A 16 9.33 -17.98 -6.19
N VAL A 17 9.19 -17.83 -4.87
CA VAL A 17 8.04 -17.14 -4.27
C VAL A 17 7.97 -15.65 -4.64
N GLU A 18 9.12 -14.98 -4.78
CA GLU A 18 9.20 -13.57 -5.15
C GLU A 18 8.82 -13.39 -6.63
N ARG A 19 9.36 -14.23 -7.51
CA ARG A 19 9.02 -14.20 -8.95
C ARG A 19 7.53 -14.44 -9.20
N VAL A 20 6.94 -15.41 -8.49
CA VAL A 20 5.49 -15.66 -8.55
C VAL A 20 4.71 -14.43 -8.06
N ALA A 21 5.10 -13.85 -6.93
CA ALA A 21 4.43 -12.67 -6.39
C ALA A 21 4.53 -11.45 -7.32
N TYR A 22 5.67 -11.23 -7.97
CA TYR A 22 5.83 -10.19 -9.00
C TYR A 22 4.92 -10.43 -10.21
N ALA A 23 4.86 -11.66 -10.73
CA ALA A 23 3.99 -12.02 -11.85
C ALA A 23 2.51 -11.82 -11.50
N VAL A 24 2.10 -12.32 -10.33
CA VAL A 24 0.73 -12.14 -9.82
C VAL A 24 0.43 -10.64 -9.63
N GLY A 25 1.34 -9.88 -9.05
CA GLY A 25 1.16 -8.44 -8.87
C GLY A 25 0.96 -7.71 -10.20
N ALA A 26 1.71 -8.07 -11.24
CA ALA A 26 1.51 -7.52 -12.59
C ALA A 26 0.15 -7.91 -13.19
N VAL A 27 -0.30 -9.15 -12.99
CA VAL A 27 -1.64 -9.59 -13.42
C VAL A 27 -2.74 -8.83 -12.68
N LEU A 28 -2.60 -8.59 -11.38
CA LEU A 28 -3.57 -7.83 -10.60
C LEU A 28 -3.63 -6.35 -11.03
N LEU A 29 -2.47 -5.73 -11.32
CA LEU A 29 -2.41 -4.39 -11.92
C LEU A 29 -3.16 -4.36 -13.26
N LEU A 30 -2.88 -5.33 -14.15
CA LEU A 30 -3.55 -5.44 -15.44
C LEU A 30 -5.07 -5.63 -15.26
N ALA A 31 -5.49 -6.47 -14.32
CA ALA A 31 -6.91 -6.65 -14.00
C ALA A 31 -7.55 -5.32 -13.56
N GLY A 32 -6.87 -4.52 -12.75
CA GLY A 32 -7.34 -3.19 -12.37
C GLY A 32 -7.50 -2.25 -13.58
N VAL A 33 -6.52 -2.22 -14.49
CA VAL A 33 -6.58 -1.45 -15.75
C VAL A 33 -7.73 -1.92 -16.66
N VAL A 34 -7.93 -3.24 -16.78
CA VAL A 34 -9.02 -3.80 -17.57
C VAL A 34 -10.38 -3.40 -17.01
N HIS A 35 -10.59 -3.49 -15.70
CA HIS A 35 -11.84 -3.04 -15.08
C HIS A 35 -12.07 -1.53 -15.22
N PHE A 36 -11.00 -0.73 -15.24
CA PHE A 36 -11.11 0.69 -15.57
C PHE A 36 -11.55 0.89 -17.03
N GLY A 37 -11.02 0.11 -17.96
CA GLY A 37 -11.48 0.09 -19.35
C GLY A 37 -12.95 -0.29 -19.48
N VAL A 38 -13.40 -1.30 -18.72
CA VAL A 38 -14.83 -1.67 -18.65
C VAL A 38 -15.67 -0.51 -18.14
N PHE A 39 -15.25 0.20 -17.08
CA PHE A 39 -15.95 1.39 -16.59
C PHE A 39 -16.10 2.47 -17.67
N LEU A 40 -15.07 2.72 -18.47
CA LEU A 40 -15.13 3.72 -19.53
C LEU A 40 -16.12 3.36 -20.66
N VAL A 41 -16.45 2.07 -20.82
CA VAL A 41 -17.37 1.58 -21.86
C VAL A 41 -18.79 1.37 -21.32
N ASP A 42 -18.94 0.65 -20.20
CA ASP A 42 -20.23 0.32 -19.57
C ASP A 42 -20.83 1.53 -18.83
N GLY A 43 -19.98 2.48 -18.39
CA GLY A 43 -20.39 3.69 -17.69
C GLY A 43 -20.88 3.43 -16.26
N GLY A 44 -21.84 4.25 -15.82
CA GLY A 44 -22.40 4.21 -14.47
C GLY A 44 -21.68 5.10 -13.45
N PRO A 45 -22.16 5.15 -12.20
CA PRO A 45 -21.56 5.98 -11.17
C PRO A 45 -20.20 5.41 -10.71
N TRP A 46 -19.21 6.29 -10.51
CA TRP A 46 -17.94 5.93 -9.88
C TRP A 46 -18.07 5.62 -8.39
N GLU A 47 -19.09 6.18 -7.74
CA GLU A 47 -19.39 5.99 -6.33
C GLU A 47 -20.45 4.91 -6.09
N GLY A 48 -20.61 4.52 -4.83
CA GLY A 48 -21.62 3.55 -4.42
C GLY A 48 -21.12 2.11 -4.25
N PRO A 49 -22.04 1.18 -3.90
CA PRO A 49 -21.67 -0.15 -3.41
C PRO A 49 -21.28 -1.14 -4.51
N VAL A 50 -21.76 -0.92 -5.75
CA VAL A 50 -21.62 -1.80 -6.94
C VAL A 50 -20.77 -1.17 -8.07
N SER A 51 -20.11 -0.06 -7.80
CA SER A 51 -19.31 0.66 -8.80
C SER A 51 -18.04 -0.11 -9.24
N TRP A 52 -17.69 0.06 -10.53
CA TRP A 52 -16.44 -0.41 -11.15
C TRP A 52 -15.16 0.18 -10.51
N ARG A 53 -15.28 1.22 -9.69
CA ARG A 53 -14.17 1.73 -8.87
C ARG A 53 -13.54 0.62 -8.05
N LYS A 54 -14.34 -0.21 -7.37
CA LYS A 54 -13.81 -1.24 -6.46
C LYS A 54 -12.87 -2.22 -7.18
N PRO A 55 -13.29 -2.95 -8.23
CA PRO A 55 -12.38 -3.87 -8.91
C PRO A 55 -11.18 -3.16 -9.55
N THR A 56 -11.37 -1.92 -10.03
CA THR A 56 -10.28 -1.08 -10.55
C THR A 56 -9.23 -0.79 -9.47
N THR A 57 -9.63 -0.12 -8.39
CA THR A 57 -8.70 0.34 -7.35
C THR A 57 -8.13 -0.82 -6.56
N PHE A 58 -8.91 -1.89 -6.31
CA PHE A 58 -8.38 -3.07 -5.63
C PHE A 58 -7.37 -3.80 -6.49
N GLY A 59 -7.62 -4.01 -7.79
CA GLY A 59 -6.63 -4.61 -8.70
C GLY A 59 -5.33 -3.81 -8.72
N LEU A 60 -5.44 -2.49 -8.88
CA LEU A 60 -4.28 -1.59 -8.90
C LEU A 60 -3.52 -1.59 -7.56
N SER A 61 -4.21 -1.39 -6.44
CA SER A 61 -3.61 -1.28 -5.11
C SER A 61 -3.01 -2.61 -4.64
N PHE A 62 -3.71 -3.73 -4.81
CA PHE A 62 -3.19 -5.04 -4.43
C PHE A 62 -2.01 -5.46 -5.32
N GLY A 63 -2.08 -5.20 -6.63
CA GLY A 63 -0.98 -5.47 -7.53
C GLY A 63 0.28 -4.68 -7.16
N LEU A 64 0.14 -3.37 -6.96
CA LEU A 64 1.24 -2.50 -6.53
C LEU A 64 1.78 -2.88 -5.14
N THR A 65 0.89 -3.14 -4.18
CA THR A 65 1.28 -3.53 -2.81
C THR A 65 2.03 -4.86 -2.82
N LEU A 66 1.57 -5.86 -3.57
CA LEU A 66 2.22 -7.16 -3.67
C LEU A 66 3.63 -7.03 -4.25
N ILE A 67 3.80 -6.27 -5.34
CA ILE A 67 5.12 -5.98 -5.93
C ILE A 67 6.02 -5.28 -4.91
N THR A 68 5.49 -4.23 -4.27
CA THR A 68 6.22 -3.41 -3.31
C THR A 68 6.69 -4.23 -2.12
N VAL A 69 5.78 -4.95 -1.48
CA VAL A 69 6.08 -5.75 -0.28
C VAL A 69 7.03 -6.90 -0.62
N THR A 70 6.88 -7.52 -1.80
CA THR A 70 7.83 -8.54 -2.27
C THR A 70 9.23 -7.96 -2.42
N TRP A 71 9.34 -6.79 -3.06
CA TRP A 71 10.62 -6.07 -3.23
C TRP A 71 11.22 -5.62 -1.89
N VAL A 72 10.43 -5.07 -0.97
CA VAL A 72 10.89 -4.72 0.37
C VAL A 72 11.35 -5.97 1.13
N SER A 73 10.63 -7.10 1.01
CA SER A 73 11.03 -8.34 1.67
C SER A 73 12.42 -8.80 1.21
N ALA A 74 12.79 -8.61 -0.06
CA ALA A 74 14.11 -8.94 -0.60
C ALA A 74 15.24 -8.11 0.03
N ARG A 75 14.93 -6.95 0.61
CA ARG A 75 15.87 -6.09 1.34
C ARG A 75 16.04 -6.47 2.80
N VAL A 76 15.16 -7.32 3.33
CA VAL A 76 15.18 -7.78 4.72
C VAL A 76 15.79 -9.18 4.80
N ARG A 77 16.87 -9.33 5.56
CA ARG A 77 17.45 -10.63 5.91
C ARG A 77 16.48 -11.39 6.82
N MET A 78 15.94 -12.49 6.30
CA MET A 78 15.04 -13.37 7.01
C MET A 78 15.11 -14.79 6.47
N GLY A 79 14.75 -15.77 7.30
CA GLY A 79 14.72 -17.17 6.92
C GLY A 79 13.68 -17.46 5.83
N ASP A 80 13.95 -18.49 5.04
CA ASP A 80 13.13 -18.87 3.88
C ASP A 80 11.69 -19.22 4.23
N ARG A 81 11.46 -19.79 5.40
CA ARG A 81 10.11 -20.08 5.89
C ARG A 81 9.32 -18.79 6.14
N ALA A 82 9.90 -17.84 6.89
CA ALA A 82 9.25 -16.56 7.19
C ALA A 82 8.90 -15.80 5.90
N ARG A 83 9.83 -15.75 4.94
CA ARG A 83 9.60 -15.12 3.64
C ARG A 83 8.49 -15.80 2.85
N ARG A 84 8.53 -17.13 2.74
CA ARG A 84 7.49 -17.89 2.03
C ARG A 84 6.12 -17.70 2.67
N THR A 85 6.04 -17.67 3.99
CA THR A 85 4.79 -17.40 4.72
C THR A 85 4.30 -15.98 4.43
N ALA A 86 5.12 -14.96 4.64
CA ALA A 86 4.68 -13.57 4.46
C ALA A 86 4.27 -13.28 3.01
N VAL A 87 5.16 -13.53 2.05
CA VAL A 87 4.90 -13.24 0.64
C VAL A 87 3.81 -14.15 0.08
N GLY A 88 3.79 -15.43 0.48
CA GLY A 88 2.77 -16.39 0.04
C GLY A 88 1.37 -16.04 0.54
N LEU A 89 1.22 -15.70 1.82
CA LEU A 89 -0.07 -15.26 2.39
C LEU A 89 -0.57 -13.98 1.70
N LEU A 90 0.30 -12.98 1.52
CA LEU A 90 -0.06 -11.75 0.83
C LEU A 90 -0.49 -12.04 -0.61
N THR A 91 0.25 -12.88 -1.33
CA THR A 91 -0.08 -13.28 -2.71
C THR A 91 -1.46 -13.92 -2.78
N ALA A 92 -1.71 -14.94 -1.95
CA ALA A 92 -2.98 -15.66 -1.93
C ALA A 92 -4.16 -14.76 -1.56
N ALA A 93 -4.01 -13.95 -0.50
CA ALA A 93 -5.04 -12.99 -0.09
C ALA A 93 -5.32 -11.98 -1.20
N SER A 94 -4.29 -11.42 -1.83
CA SER A 94 -4.45 -10.44 -2.94
C SER A 94 -5.24 -11.01 -4.12
N VAL A 95 -4.95 -12.27 -4.50
CA VAL A 95 -5.68 -12.94 -5.59
C VAL A 95 -7.14 -13.16 -5.23
N VAL A 96 -7.41 -13.69 -4.03
CA VAL A 96 -8.77 -13.98 -3.57
C VAL A 96 -9.58 -12.68 -3.46
N GLU A 97 -9.01 -11.63 -2.88
CA GLU A 97 -9.63 -10.31 -2.74
C GLU A 97 -10.08 -9.76 -4.09
N VAL A 98 -9.14 -9.63 -5.04
CA VAL A 98 -9.42 -9.06 -6.35
C VAL A 98 -10.40 -9.93 -7.14
N ALA A 99 -10.24 -11.27 -7.09
CA ALA A 99 -11.13 -12.17 -7.80
C ALA A 99 -12.58 -12.11 -7.30
N LEU A 100 -12.79 -12.15 -5.98
CA LEU A 100 -14.12 -12.10 -5.37
C LEU A 100 -14.78 -10.73 -5.54
N ILE A 101 -14.03 -9.64 -5.42
CA ILE A 101 -14.55 -8.29 -5.67
C ILE A 101 -14.95 -8.14 -7.13
N SER A 102 -14.12 -8.64 -8.06
CA SER A 102 -14.43 -8.62 -9.49
C SER A 102 -15.69 -9.44 -9.77
N ALA A 103 -15.78 -10.67 -9.26
CA ALA A 103 -16.96 -11.51 -9.42
C ALA A 103 -18.24 -10.83 -8.92
N GLN A 104 -18.19 -10.14 -7.77
CA GLN A 104 -19.34 -9.42 -7.24
C GLN A 104 -19.71 -8.18 -8.07
N ALA A 105 -18.73 -7.47 -8.62
CA ALA A 105 -18.97 -6.37 -9.56
C ALA A 105 -19.68 -6.86 -10.84
N TRP A 106 -19.23 -7.99 -11.42
CA TRP A 106 -19.89 -8.61 -12.58
C TRP A 106 -21.30 -9.11 -12.28
N ARG A 107 -21.54 -9.57 -11.04
CA ARG A 107 -22.89 -9.91 -10.54
C ARG A 107 -23.74 -8.69 -10.20
N ARG A 108 -23.18 -7.47 -10.27
CA ARG A 108 -23.82 -6.20 -9.87
C ARG A 108 -24.36 -6.21 -8.44
N VAL A 109 -23.64 -6.85 -7.52
CA VAL A 109 -23.98 -6.86 -6.08
C VAL A 109 -22.78 -6.40 -5.23
N PRO A 110 -23.01 -5.88 -4.02
CA PRO A 110 -21.91 -5.39 -3.18
C PRO A 110 -20.98 -6.54 -2.77
N SER A 111 -19.66 -6.29 -2.81
CA SER A 111 -18.65 -7.27 -2.39
C SER A 111 -18.48 -7.37 -0.88
N HIS A 112 -18.58 -6.24 -0.17
CA HIS A 112 -18.42 -6.13 1.27
C HIS A 112 -19.75 -5.80 1.92
N PHE A 113 -19.96 -6.29 3.14
CA PHE A 113 -21.17 -6.09 3.95
C PHE A 113 -22.46 -6.59 3.29
N ASN A 114 -22.35 -7.49 2.32
CA ASN A 114 -23.50 -8.06 1.64
C ASN A 114 -23.91 -9.37 2.33
N SER A 115 -25.12 -9.38 2.90
CA SER A 115 -25.71 -10.56 3.52
C SER A 115 -27.07 -10.94 2.91
N THR A 116 -27.34 -10.49 1.68
CA THR A 116 -28.61 -10.76 0.99
C THR A 116 -28.81 -12.25 0.72
N SER A 117 -27.74 -12.97 0.39
CA SER A 117 -27.74 -14.43 0.18
C SER A 117 -26.62 -15.12 0.96
N GLY A 118 -26.72 -16.45 1.11
CA GLY A 118 -25.66 -17.25 1.73
C GLY A 118 -24.32 -17.15 0.99
N ALA A 119 -24.34 -17.12 -0.35
CA ALA A 119 -23.14 -16.95 -1.16
C ALA A 119 -22.50 -15.56 -0.99
N ASP A 120 -23.31 -14.50 -0.97
CA ASP A 120 -22.80 -13.14 -0.79
C ASP A 120 -22.21 -12.92 0.60
N ARG A 121 -22.84 -13.52 1.61
CA ARG A 121 -22.33 -13.53 2.98
C ARG A 121 -20.99 -14.27 3.06
N ALA A 122 -20.88 -15.44 2.43
CA ALA A 122 -19.64 -16.20 2.40
C ALA A 122 -18.52 -15.37 1.76
N ILE A 123 -18.77 -14.74 0.61
CA ILE A 123 -17.81 -13.85 -0.06
C ILE A 123 -17.41 -12.68 0.85
N SER A 124 -18.37 -11.99 1.46
CA SER A 124 -18.08 -10.87 2.38
C SER A 124 -17.20 -11.30 3.57
N LEU A 125 -17.45 -12.49 4.13
CA LEU A 125 -16.63 -13.04 5.23
C LEU A 125 -15.23 -13.46 4.75
N THR A 126 -15.12 -14.02 3.54
CA THR A 126 -13.82 -14.38 2.96
C THR A 126 -12.95 -13.14 2.73
N LEU A 127 -13.50 -12.02 2.27
CA LEU A 127 -12.78 -10.77 2.13
C LEU A 127 -12.30 -10.24 3.50
N ALA A 128 -13.14 -10.29 4.54
CA ALA A 128 -12.71 -9.93 5.90
C ALA A 128 -11.56 -10.84 6.41
N ALA A 129 -11.62 -12.14 6.15
CA ALA A 129 -10.56 -13.09 6.48
C ALA A 129 -9.27 -12.85 5.66
N GLY A 130 -9.39 -12.44 4.40
CA GLY A 130 -8.28 -11.99 3.56
C GLY A 130 -7.52 -10.83 4.19
N GLY A 131 -8.24 -9.82 4.69
CA GLY A 131 -7.69 -8.74 5.50
C GLY A 131 -6.84 -9.23 6.68
N ALA A 132 -7.34 -10.21 7.45
CA ALA A 132 -6.60 -10.80 8.57
C ALA A 132 -5.31 -11.52 8.12
N ALA A 133 -5.35 -12.24 7.00
CA ALA A 133 -4.16 -12.89 6.43
C ALA A 133 -3.09 -11.86 6.02
N ILE A 134 -3.48 -10.71 5.50
CA ILE A 134 -2.57 -9.60 5.16
C ILE A 134 -1.93 -9.02 6.42
N VAL A 135 -2.69 -8.86 7.51
CA VAL A 135 -2.15 -8.43 8.82
C VAL A 135 -1.08 -9.39 9.31
N VAL A 136 -1.31 -10.70 9.23
CA VAL A 136 -0.31 -11.72 9.61
C VAL A 136 0.94 -11.61 8.74
N SER A 137 0.78 -11.45 7.42
CA SER A 137 1.90 -11.25 6.50
C SER A 137 2.74 -10.02 6.88
N ALA A 138 2.08 -8.88 7.11
CA ALA A 138 2.74 -7.63 7.52
C ALA A 138 3.46 -7.77 8.86
N ALA A 139 2.86 -8.46 9.84
CA ALA A 139 3.47 -8.70 11.14
C ALA A 139 4.74 -9.55 11.04
N VAL A 140 4.74 -10.61 10.23
CA VAL A 140 5.94 -11.43 9.99
C VAL A 140 7.07 -10.60 9.40
N LEU A 141 6.78 -9.74 8.41
CA LEU A 141 7.77 -8.85 7.80
C LEU A 141 8.27 -7.79 8.78
N LEU A 142 7.37 -7.19 9.56
CA LEU A 142 7.71 -6.19 10.56
C LEU A 142 8.66 -6.77 11.61
N VAL A 143 8.31 -7.92 12.20
CA VAL A 143 9.17 -8.61 13.18
C VAL A 143 10.53 -8.91 12.57
N ALA A 144 10.58 -9.40 11.32
CA ALA A 144 11.84 -9.67 10.64
C ALA A 144 12.69 -8.39 10.40
N ALA A 145 12.06 -7.28 10.00
CA ALA A 145 12.75 -6.01 9.73
C ALA A 145 13.36 -5.36 10.99
N PHE A 146 12.81 -5.66 12.17
CA PHE A 146 13.31 -5.16 13.44
C PHE A 146 14.42 -6.03 14.07
N ARG A 147 14.72 -7.21 13.51
CA ARG A 147 15.87 -8.01 13.95
C ARG A 147 17.19 -7.28 13.74
N LYS A 148 18.18 -7.64 14.54
CA LYS A 148 19.56 -7.16 14.40
C LYS A 148 20.06 -7.48 12.99
N ASP A 149 20.72 -6.51 12.36
CA ASP A 149 21.34 -6.63 11.03
C ASP A 149 20.40 -7.10 9.90
N ALA A 150 19.09 -6.89 10.07
CA ALA A 150 18.08 -7.27 9.09
C ALA A 150 18.20 -6.49 7.76
N VAL A 151 18.70 -5.25 7.79
CA VAL A 151 18.88 -4.40 6.60
C VAL A 151 20.16 -3.60 6.80
N ASP A 152 21.14 -3.67 5.90
CA ASP A 152 22.48 -3.10 6.15
C ASP A 152 22.52 -1.57 6.15
N ALA A 153 22.11 -0.95 5.04
CA ALA A 153 22.24 0.48 4.84
C ALA A 153 21.32 1.26 5.82
N PRO A 154 21.84 2.22 6.61
CA PRO A 154 21.06 2.90 7.65
C PRO A 154 19.80 3.61 7.14
N ASP A 155 19.88 4.25 5.97
CA ASP A 155 18.76 4.94 5.33
C ASP A 155 17.69 3.96 4.83
N MET A 156 18.10 2.84 4.21
CA MET A 156 17.17 1.79 3.78
C MET A 156 16.53 1.09 4.99
N ARG A 157 17.29 0.89 6.07
CA ARG A 157 16.80 0.30 7.32
C ARG A 157 15.70 1.16 7.94
N LEU A 158 15.90 2.48 8.02
CA LEU A 158 14.89 3.41 8.48
C LEU A 158 13.66 3.37 7.56
N ALA A 159 13.88 3.47 6.24
CA ALA A 159 12.81 3.48 5.24
C ALA A 159 11.93 2.22 5.31
N VAL A 160 12.53 1.04 5.37
CA VAL A 160 11.81 -0.25 5.47
C VAL A 160 11.05 -0.36 6.78
N ARG A 161 11.68 -0.02 7.91
CA ARG A 161 11.02 -0.12 9.23
C ARG A 161 9.86 0.86 9.34
N ALA A 162 10.07 2.13 9.01
CA ALA A 162 9.02 3.13 9.07
C ALA A 162 7.89 2.85 8.07
N GLY A 163 8.24 2.42 6.85
CA GLY A 163 7.27 1.98 5.85
C GLY A 163 6.42 0.80 6.33
N LEU A 164 7.01 -0.21 6.96
CA LEU A 164 6.27 -1.36 7.50
C LEU A 164 5.41 -0.98 8.71
N VAL A 165 5.89 -0.10 9.58
CA VAL A 165 5.07 0.42 10.71
C VAL A 165 3.85 1.14 10.18
N LEU A 166 4.02 2.05 9.23
CA LEU A 166 2.91 2.81 8.64
C LEU A 166 1.97 1.93 7.80
N PHE A 167 2.50 0.89 7.15
CA PHE A 167 1.69 -0.14 6.51
C PHE A 167 0.82 -0.88 7.53
N VAL A 168 1.35 -1.27 8.70
CA VAL A 168 0.56 -1.87 9.78
C VAL A 168 -0.48 -0.90 10.33
N VAL A 169 -0.16 0.39 10.48
CA VAL A 169 -1.14 1.43 10.83
C VAL A 169 -2.26 1.48 9.79
N ALA A 170 -1.93 1.46 8.50
CA ALA A 170 -2.94 1.42 7.43
C ALA A 170 -3.84 0.17 7.55
N LEU A 171 -3.27 -1.01 7.81
CA LEU A 171 -4.06 -2.23 8.01
C LEU A 171 -4.98 -2.12 9.24
N ALA A 172 -4.54 -1.50 10.32
CA ALA A 172 -5.39 -1.21 11.48
C ALA A 172 -6.55 -0.27 11.12
N VAL A 173 -6.29 0.78 10.33
CA VAL A 173 -7.34 1.65 9.78
C VAL A 173 -8.31 0.86 8.90
N GLY A 174 -7.82 -0.07 8.07
CA GLY A 174 -8.64 -0.97 7.27
C GLY A 174 -9.54 -1.89 8.12
N ALA A 175 -9.01 -2.44 9.22
CA ALA A 175 -9.81 -3.20 10.17
C ALA A 175 -10.89 -2.33 10.84
N ALA A 176 -10.56 -1.08 11.20
CA ALA A 176 -11.53 -0.12 11.72
C ALA A 176 -12.62 0.23 10.69
N MET A 177 -12.29 0.33 9.40
CA MET A 177 -13.29 0.50 8.32
C MET A 177 -14.28 -0.67 8.29
N ILE A 178 -13.80 -1.91 8.37
CA ILE A 178 -14.66 -3.10 8.41
C ILE A 178 -15.54 -3.10 9.66
N ALA A 179 -14.97 -2.79 10.83
CA ALA A 179 -15.72 -2.73 12.07
C ALA A 179 -16.83 -1.68 12.03
N ARG A 180 -16.51 -0.43 11.62
CA ARG A 180 -17.48 0.67 11.49
C ARG A 180 -18.56 0.33 10.47
N GLY A 181 -18.19 -0.20 9.30
CA GLY A 181 -19.15 -0.61 8.28
C GLY A 181 -20.08 -1.72 8.76
N THR A 182 -19.56 -2.68 9.53
CA THR A 182 -20.36 -3.77 10.11
C THR A 182 -21.36 -3.25 11.15
N ILE A 183 -20.94 -2.33 12.01
CA ILE A 183 -21.82 -1.68 12.99
C ILE A 183 -22.92 -0.90 12.27
N ALA A 184 -22.57 -0.10 11.27
CA ALA A 184 -23.52 0.65 10.46
C ALA A 184 -24.60 -0.25 9.83
N VAL A 185 -24.21 -1.35 9.19
CA VAL A 185 -25.17 -2.30 8.60
C VAL A 185 -26.11 -2.89 9.65
N ARG A 186 -25.63 -3.19 10.87
CA ARG A 186 -26.47 -3.69 11.97
C ARG A 186 -27.45 -2.64 12.49
N SER A 187 -27.09 -1.36 12.40
CA SER A 187 -27.93 -0.22 12.78
C SER A 187 -28.89 0.23 11.68
N GLY A 188 -28.88 -0.41 10.49
CA GLY A 188 -29.71 -0.03 9.35
C GLY A 188 -29.08 0.99 8.39
N ASP A 189 -27.83 1.40 8.64
CA ASP A 189 -27.12 2.40 7.85
C ASP A 189 -26.29 1.78 6.70
N PRO A 190 -26.02 2.53 5.62
CA PRO A 190 -25.17 2.07 4.52
C PRO A 190 -23.70 1.87 4.94
N GLY A 191 -23.31 0.64 5.25
CA GLY A 191 -21.95 0.33 5.73
C GLY A 191 -20.80 0.74 4.80
N HIS A 192 -21.04 0.78 3.49
CA HIS A 192 -20.03 1.18 2.50
C HIS A 192 -19.68 2.68 2.55
N THR A 193 -20.63 3.53 2.95
CA THR A 193 -20.43 4.97 3.13
C THR A 193 -19.68 5.23 4.43
N THR A 194 -20.13 4.62 5.53
CA THR A 194 -19.50 4.77 6.86
C THR A 194 -18.08 4.23 6.90
N ALA A 195 -17.84 3.06 6.31
CA ALA A 195 -16.48 2.53 6.14
C ALA A 195 -15.65 3.42 5.21
N GLY A 196 -16.30 4.11 4.27
CA GLY A 196 -15.65 4.94 3.26
C GLY A 196 -14.92 6.17 3.79
N VAL A 197 -15.33 6.70 4.94
CA VAL A 197 -14.77 7.93 5.52
C VAL A 197 -13.26 7.80 5.81
N LEU A 198 -12.78 6.60 6.16
CA LEU A 198 -11.36 6.37 6.47
C LEU A 198 -10.51 5.94 5.27
N LYS A 199 -11.08 5.88 4.05
CA LYS A 199 -10.37 5.39 2.85
C LYS A 199 -9.11 6.20 2.56
N LEU A 200 -9.18 7.53 2.68
CA LEU A 200 -8.05 8.41 2.39
C LEU A 200 -6.93 8.22 3.41
N ALA A 201 -7.26 8.19 4.71
CA ALA A 201 -6.31 7.89 5.78
C ALA A 201 -5.62 6.52 5.58
N HIS A 202 -6.40 5.49 5.24
CA HIS A 202 -5.88 4.17 4.91
C HIS A 202 -4.90 4.21 3.73
N ALA A 203 -5.30 4.88 2.63
CA ALA A 203 -4.47 4.99 1.45
C ALA A 203 -3.16 5.73 1.73
N VAL A 204 -3.21 6.91 2.36
CA VAL A 204 -2.01 7.71 2.65
C VAL A 204 -1.01 6.91 3.49
N ALA A 205 -1.44 6.34 4.61
CA ALA A 205 -0.58 5.54 5.48
C ALA A 205 0.03 4.32 4.77
N MET A 206 -0.76 3.65 3.92
CA MET A 206 -0.33 2.45 3.20
C MET A 206 0.86 2.73 2.29
N HIS A 207 0.88 3.86 1.59
CA HIS A 207 1.88 4.14 0.56
C HIS A 207 3.29 4.37 1.13
N ALA A 208 3.44 4.55 2.44
CA ALA A 208 4.75 4.68 3.11
C ALA A 208 5.70 3.53 2.76
N ILE A 209 5.19 2.28 2.67
CA ILE A 209 5.97 1.08 2.35
C ILE A 209 6.57 1.10 0.94
N LEU A 210 5.97 1.87 0.04
CA LEU A 210 6.49 2.12 -1.30
C LEU A 210 7.41 3.33 -1.29
N VAL A 211 6.91 4.48 -0.83
CA VAL A 211 7.56 5.79 -1.00
C VAL A 211 8.92 5.85 -0.31
N LEU A 212 9.01 5.44 0.96
CA LEU A 212 10.25 5.59 1.72
C LEU A 212 11.35 4.65 1.20
N PRO A 213 11.11 3.34 0.99
CA PRO A 213 12.15 2.45 0.48
C PRO A 213 12.52 2.77 -0.97
N ALA A 214 11.57 3.21 -1.81
CA ALA A 214 11.87 3.65 -3.18
C ALA A 214 12.79 4.88 -3.19
N LEU A 215 12.56 5.85 -2.30
CA LEU A 215 13.42 7.02 -2.16
C LEU A 215 14.84 6.64 -1.71
N SER A 216 14.97 5.79 -0.68
CA SER A 216 16.28 5.30 -0.23
C SER A 216 17.01 4.50 -1.32
N TRP A 217 16.27 3.72 -2.12
CA TRP A 217 16.82 3.01 -3.28
C TRP A 217 17.33 3.99 -4.34
N LEU A 218 16.57 5.03 -4.69
CA LEU A 218 17.02 6.06 -5.63
C LEU A 218 18.30 6.77 -5.14
N LEU A 219 18.35 7.08 -3.85
CA LEU A 219 19.52 7.69 -3.20
C LEU A 219 20.76 6.77 -3.21
N ALA A 220 20.60 5.44 -3.33
CA ALA A 220 21.72 4.52 -3.40
C ALA A 220 22.58 4.69 -4.67
N PHE A 221 22.03 5.31 -5.72
CA PHE A 221 22.71 5.65 -6.96
C PHE A 221 23.46 7.00 -6.90
N THR A 222 23.48 7.64 -5.74
CA THR A 222 24.26 8.87 -5.52
C THR A 222 25.60 8.56 -4.85
N ARG A 223 26.60 9.43 -5.03
CA ARG A 223 27.88 9.43 -4.30
C ARG A 223 27.77 10.04 -2.89
N TRP A 224 26.56 10.39 -2.45
CA TRP A 224 26.34 11.02 -1.16
C TRP A 224 26.69 10.07 -0.01
N THR A 225 27.14 10.66 1.09
CA THR A 225 27.46 9.92 2.31
C THR A 225 26.22 9.22 2.85
N PRO A 226 26.36 8.10 3.59
CA PRO A 226 25.22 7.43 4.23
C PRO A 226 24.40 8.37 5.11
N LEU A 227 25.04 9.32 5.78
CA LEU A 227 24.39 10.32 6.62
C LEU A 227 23.51 11.28 5.80
N ALA A 228 23.99 11.76 4.64
CA ALA A 228 23.21 12.64 3.78
C ALA A 228 21.97 11.93 3.23
N ARG A 229 22.12 10.67 2.78
CA ARG A 229 20.98 9.84 2.34
C ARG A 229 19.96 9.62 3.46
N LEU A 230 20.44 9.32 4.67
CA LEU A 230 19.60 9.13 5.85
C LEU A 230 18.78 10.39 6.17
N ARG A 231 19.38 11.59 6.12
CA ARG A 231 18.68 12.85 6.35
C ARG A 231 17.56 13.10 5.34
N VAL A 232 17.76 12.75 4.08
CA VAL A 232 16.71 12.86 3.06
C VAL A 232 15.56 11.88 3.32
N VAL A 233 15.88 10.65 3.74
CA VAL A 233 14.85 9.67 4.15
C VAL A 233 14.10 10.14 5.40
N GLN A 234 14.78 10.75 6.38
CA GLN A 234 14.16 11.34 7.56
C GLN A 234 13.21 12.48 7.19
N LEU A 235 13.62 13.36 6.26
CA LEU A 235 12.78 14.43 5.75
C LEU A 235 11.49 13.89 5.11
N ALA A 236 11.63 12.87 4.25
CA ALA A 236 10.49 12.21 3.63
C ALA A 236 9.59 11.52 4.66
N LEU A 237 10.17 10.87 5.67
CA LEU A 237 9.44 10.24 6.76
C LEU A 237 8.62 11.27 7.54
N VAL A 238 9.21 12.41 7.92
CA VAL A 238 8.50 13.49 8.61
C VAL A 238 7.34 13.99 7.75
N GLY A 239 7.58 14.27 6.46
CA GLY A 239 6.52 14.70 5.55
C GLY A 239 5.37 13.69 5.45
N HIS A 240 5.70 12.41 5.36
CA HIS A 240 4.71 11.33 5.29
C HIS A 240 3.94 11.13 6.60
N LEU A 241 4.59 11.29 7.75
CA LEU A 241 3.95 11.24 9.07
C LEU A 241 2.98 12.40 9.26
N VAL A 242 3.40 13.62 8.90
CA VAL A 242 2.51 14.80 8.93
C VAL A 242 1.26 14.55 8.10
N LEU A 243 1.41 14.08 6.86
CA LEU A 243 0.27 13.73 6.01
C LEU A 243 -0.62 12.65 6.63
N THR A 244 -0.02 11.58 7.13
CA THR A 244 -0.75 10.46 7.74
C THR A 244 -1.57 10.92 8.94
N VAL A 245 -1.00 11.77 9.80
CA VAL A 245 -1.66 12.30 10.99
C VAL A 245 -2.78 13.27 10.62
N VAL A 246 -2.52 14.25 9.75
CA VAL A 246 -3.51 15.25 9.34
C VAL A 246 -4.71 14.57 8.70
N VAL A 247 -4.48 13.78 7.65
CA VAL A 247 -5.54 13.07 6.92
C VAL A 247 -6.24 12.05 7.83
N GLY A 248 -5.50 11.41 8.73
CA GLY A 248 -6.04 10.49 9.73
C GLY A 248 -7.03 11.16 10.67
N VAL A 249 -6.68 12.34 11.19
CA VAL A 249 -7.55 13.14 12.08
C VAL A 249 -8.78 13.64 11.33
N GLU A 250 -8.61 14.21 10.13
CA GLU A 250 -9.73 14.68 9.30
C GLU A 250 -10.72 13.55 9.01
N SER A 251 -10.20 12.40 8.58
CA SER A 251 -11.02 11.21 8.30
C SER A 251 -11.70 10.67 9.57
N ALA A 252 -11.06 10.76 10.74
CA ALA A 252 -11.64 10.30 11.99
C ALA A 252 -12.80 11.20 12.46
N VAL A 253 -12.67 12.52 12.27
CA VAL A 253 -13.67 13.52 12.68
C VAL A 253 -14.76 13.71 11.60
N GLY A 254 -14.57 13.15 10.40
CA GLY A 254 -15.55 13.25 9.32
C GLY A 254 -15.49 14.56 8.55
N VAL A 255 -14.33 15.23 8.57
CA VAL A 255 -14.07 16.44 7.78
C VAL A 255 -14.00 16.04 6.31
N ASN A 256 -14.73 16.76 5.46
CA ASN A 256 -14.60 16.64 4.02
C ASN A 256 -13.24 17.22 3.59
N PRO A 257 -12.36 16.46 2.90
CA PRO A 257 -11.05 16.97 2.46
C PRO A 257 -11.11 18.21 1.56
N LEU A 258 -12.24 18.49 0.93
CA LEU A 258 -12.44 19.70 0.12
C LEU A 258 -12.91 20.91 0.93
N GLU A 259 -13.28 20.71 2.18
CA GLU A 259 -13.79 21.71 3.12
C GLU A 259 -12.97 21.68 4.43
N ALA A 260 -11.71 21.28 4.31
CA ALA A 260 -10.81 21.15 5.44
C ALA A 260 -10.56 22.50 6.13
N PRO A 261 -10.39 22.53 7.46
CA PRO A 261 -9.92 23.72 8.14
C PRO A 261 -8.55 24.14 7.60
N ALA A 262 -8.31 25.45 7.45
CA ALA A 262 -7.06 25.97 6.90
C ALA A 262 -5.79 25.44 7.59
N VAL A 263 -5.85 25.13 8.89
CA VAL A 263 -4.73 24.53 9.64
C VAL A 263 -4.40 23.13 9.12
N ALA A 264 -5.41 22.33 8.78
CA ALA A 264 -5.22 21.01 8.23
C ALA A 264 -4.69 21.07 6.79
N ASP A 265 -5.20 21.99 5.97
CA ASP A 265 -4.65 22.26 4.62
C ASP A 265 -3.17 22.65 4.66
N VAL A 266 -2.80 23.56 5.57
CA VAL A 266 -1.40 23.95 5.77
C VAL A 266 -0.56 22.77 6.24
N GLY A 267 -1.08 21.94 7.13
CA GLY A 267 -0.40 20.71 7.60
C GLY A 267 -0.18 19.71 6.47
N ALA A 268 -1.21 19.38 5.70
CA ALA A 268 -1.12 18.50 4.55
C ALA A 268 -0.17 19.07 3.48
N GLY A 269 -0.28 20.38 3.20
CA GLY A 269 0.62 21.10 2.30
C GLY A 269 2.09 21.04 2.73
N LEU A 270 2.37 21.21 4.02
CA LEU A 270 3.71 21.04 4.58
C LEU A 270 4.21 19.61 4.38
N GLY A 271 3.39 18.60 4.69
CA GLY A 271 3.78 17.20 4.50
C GLY A 271 4.10 16.85 3.04
N LEU A 272 3.28 17.34 2.10
CA LEU A 272 3.54 17.21 0.65
C LEU A 272 4.80 17.95 0.23
N PHE A 273 5.01 19.17 0.73
CA PHE A 273 6.21 19.96 0.44
C PHE A 273 7.48 19.23 0.88
N LEU A 274 7.51 18.69 2.11
CA LEU A 274 8.67 17.96 2.62
C LEU A 274 8.97 16.69 1.79
N LEU A 275 7.93 15.95 1.38
CA LEU A 275 8.08 14.82 0.46
C LEU A 275 8.61 15.26 -0.90
N GLY A 276 8.05 16.34 -1.47
CA GLY A 276 8.48 16.91 -2.74
C GLY A 276 9.95 17.33 -2.72
N VAL A 277 10.38 18.03 -1.66
CA VAL A 277 11.79 18.41 -1.46
C VAL A 277 12.67 17.17 -1.37
N ALA A 278 12.27 16.14 -0.63
CA ALA A 278 13.07 14.92 -0.51
C ALA A 278 13.25 14.19 -1.86
N VAL A 279 12.19 14.13 -2.68
CA VAL A 279 12.24 13.57 -4.04
C VAL A 279 13.13 14.41 -4.96
N LEU A 280 12.99 15.74 -4.93
CA LEU A 280 13.82 16.66 -5.72
C LEU A 280 15.30 16.53 -5.36
N LEU A 281 15.63 16.43 -4.07
CA LEU A 281 16.99 16.20 -3.60
C LEU A 281 17.56 14.88 -4.11
N ALA A 282 16.77 13.79 -4.08
CA ALA A 282 17.20 12.51 -4.62
C ALA A 282 17.45 12.56 -6.13
N CYS A 283 16.54 13.15 -6.90
CA CYS A 283 16.69 13.35 -8.34
C CYS A 283 17.90 14.22 -8.68
N TYR A 284 18.09 15.32 -7.94
CA TYR A 284 19.25 16.20 -8.07
C TYR A 284 20.55 15.44 -7.77
N GLY A 285 20.59 14.66 -6.68
CA GLY A 285 21.72 13.84 -6.29
C GLY A 285 22.09 12.82 -7.36
N VAL A 286 21.11 12.13 -7.94
CA VAL A 286 21.36 11.14 -9.02
C VAL A 286 21.88 11.82 -10.28
N ARG A 287 21.38 13.01 -10.62
CA ARG A 287 21.79 13.75 -11.82
C ARG A 287 23.18 14.37 -11.68
N ARG A 288 23.51 14.95 -10.52
CA ARG A 288 24.75 15.72 -10.31
C ARG A 288 25.87 14.92 -9.68
N PHE A 289 25.55 13.90 -8.89
CA PHE A 289 26.51 13.07 -8.17
C PHE A 289 26.27 11.57 -8.37
N PRO A 290 26.19 11.08 -9.63
CA PRO A 290 25.93 9.67 -9.90
C PRO A 290 27.08 8.76 -9.41
N ARG A 291 26.73 7.65 -8.76
CA ARG A 291 27.66 6.52 -8.60
C ARG A 291 27.89 5.89 -9.97
N ARG A 292 29.16 5.64 -10.33
CA ARG A 292 29.54 5.08 -11.64
C ARG A 292 29.78 3.57 -11.60
N ASP A 293 29.61 2.98 -10.42
CA ASP A 293 30.16 1.66 -10.06
C ASP A 293 29.06 0.63 -9.74
N ILE A 294 27.80 0.89 -10.16
CA ILE A 294 26.60 0.05 -9.93
C ILE A 294 26.06 -0.48 -11.27
#